data_AF-W4RKN2-F1
#
_entry.id   AF-W4RKN2-F1
#
_cell.length_a   1.000
_cell.length_b   1.000
_cell.length_c   1.000
_cell.angle_alpha   90.00
_cell.angle_beta   90.00
_cell.angle_gamma   90.00
#
_symmetry.space_group_name_H-M   'P 1'
#
loop_
_entity.id
_entity.type
_entity.pdbx_description
1 polymer ?
#
loop_
_entity_poly.entity_id
_entity_poly.type
_entity_poly.pdbx_seq_one_letter_code
_entity_poly.pdbx_strand_id
1 'polypeptide(L)'
;MNFGLILIAIIAGLVLWLYADFTLGRKNHLANAKTNTLPVRESNLAIFAEGPELFDDLFSELKNARQHIHILFYIVQDDKISQEFLTILKEKVKAGVEVRLMVDWVGSG
;
A
#
# COMPACT_ATOMS: atom_id res chain seq x y z
N MET A 1 31.08 -24.29 -33.81
CA MET A 1 30.99 -23.28 -32.73
C MET A 1 30.34 -23.97 -31.53
N ASN A 2 30.98 -23.97 -30.36
CA ASN A 2 30.49 -24.73 -29.20
C ASN A 2 29.22 -24.07 -28.64
N PHE A 3 28.08 -24.76 -28.67
CA PHE A 3 26.77 -24.26 -28.27
C PHE A 3 26.79 -23.61 -26.88
N GLY A 4 27.55 -24.15 -25.93
CA GLY A 4 27.71 -23.57 -24.59
C GLY A 4 28.32 -22.16 -24.58
N LEU A 5 29.29 -21.88 -25.45
CA LEU A 5 29.89 -20.54 -25.55
C LEU A 5 28.90 -19.51 -26.11
N ILE A 6 28.04 -19.93 -27.04
CA ILE A 6 26.97 -19.07 -27.59
C ILE A 6 25.96 -18.74 -26.49
N LEU A 7 25.56 -19.74 -25.70
CA LEU A 7 24.61 -19.55 -24.60
C LEU A 7 25.15 -18.59 -23.53
N ILE A 8 26.41 -18.74 -23.13
CA ILE A 8 27.06 -17.84 -22.17
C ILE A 8 27.12 -16.41 -22.70
N ALA A 9 27.47 -16.23 -23.99
CA ALA A 9 27.51 -14.91 -24.61
C ALA A 9 26.13 -14.23 -24.65
N ILE A 10 25.06 -15.00 -24.92
CA ILE A 10 23.68 -14.50 -24.90
C ILE A 10 23.30 -14.06 -23.48
N ILE A 11 23.56 -14.89 -22.45
CA ILE A 11 23.25 -14.55 -21.06
C ILE A 11 24.03 -13.31 -20.62
N ALA A 12 25.33 -13.23 -20.91
CA ALA A 12 26.16 -12.07 -20.59
C ALA A 12 25.65 -10.80 -21.27
N GLY A 13 25.23 -10.90 -22.54
CA GLY A 13 24.59 -9.81 -23.28
C GLY A 13 23.29 -9.34 -22.64
N LEU A 14 22.41 -10.27 -22.24
CA LEU A 14 21.16 -9.95 -21.55
C LEU A 14 21.41 -9.29 -20.19
N VAL A 15 22.36 -9.79 -19.39
CA VAL A 15 22.71 -9.19 -18.11
C VAL A 15 23.27 -7.77 -18.29
N LEU A 16 24.14 -7.56 -19.28
CA LEU A 16 24.69 -6.25 -19.59
C LEU A 16 23.59 -5.29 -20.07
N TRP A 17 22.67 -5.77 -20.90
CA TRP A 17 21.52 -4.98 -21.35
C TRP A 17 20.60 -4.59 -20.19
N LEU A 18 20.23 -5.53 -19.32
CA LEU A 18 19.42 -5.24 -18.13
C LEU A 18 20.12 -4.27 -17.18
N TYR A 19 21.43 -4.40 -17.00
CA TYR A 19 22.21 -3.48 -16.19
C TYR A 19 22.22 -2.06 -16.80
N ALA A 20 22.42 -1.95 -18.12
CA ALA A 20 22.37 -0.67 -18.81
C ALA A 20 20.98 -0.04 -18.72
N ASP A 21 19.92 -0.81 -18.97
CA ASP A 21 18.53 -0.36 -18.85
C ASP A 21 18.21 0.14 -17.45
N PHE A 22 18.53 -0.64 -16.41
CA PHE A 22 18.31 -0.25 -15.02
C PHE A 22 19.07 1.03 -14.64
N THR A 23 20.35 1.13 -15.03
CA THR A 23 21.18 2.29 -14.66
C THR A 23 20.77 3.57 -15.38
N LEU A 24 20.47 3.49 -16.68
CA LEU A 24 19.98 4.61 -17.47
C LEU A 24 18.57 5.02 -17.02
N GLY A 25 17.69 4.05 -16.82
CA GLY A 25 16.34 4.26 -16.30
C GLY A 25 16.35 4.95 -14.93
N ARG A 26 17.18 4.48 -13.99
CA ARG A 26 17.35 5.10 -12.67
C ARG A 26 17.87 6.54 -12.77
N LYS A 27 18.89 6.80 -13.60
CA LYS A 27 19.40 8.16 -13.82
C LYS A 27 18.30 9.08 -14.34
N ASN A 28 17.54 8.63 -15.33
CA ASN A 28 16.44 9.41 -15.90
C ASN A 28 15.30 9.63 -14.88
N HIS A 29 14.95 8.61 -14.09
CA HIS A 29 13.95 8.73 -13.02
C HIS A 29 14.37 9.78 -12.00
N LEU A 30 15.62 9.71 -11.50
CA LEU A 30 16.12 10.67 -10.52
C LEU A 30 16.24 12.09 -11.08
N ALA A 31 16.67 12.23 -12.35
CA ALA A 31 16.79 13.53 -13.00
C ALA A 31 15.42 14.22 -13.22
N ASN A 32 14.36 13.43 -13.43
CA ASN A 32 13.01 13.94 -13.69
C ASN A 32 12.05 13.75 -12.50
N ALA A 33 12.53 13.25 -11.36
CA ALA A 33 11.74 13.08 -10.16
C ALA A 33 11.36 14.46 -9.63
N LYS A 34 10.14 14.91 -9.96
CA LYS A 34 9.56 16.11 -9.38
C LYS A 34 9.18 15.81 -7.94
N THR A 35 9.85 16.47 -7.00
CA THR A 35 9.38 16.50 -5.61
C THR A 35 8.25 17.51 -5.54
N ASN A 36 7.03 17.02 -5.34
CA ASN A 36 5.93 17.90 -4.95
C ASN A 36 6.18 18.32 -3.50
N THR A 37 6.62 19.55 -3.30
CA THR A 37 6.69 20.15 -1.97
C THR A 37 5.25 20.40 -1.52
N LEU A 38 4.74 19.53 -0.66
CA LEU A 38 3.45 19.74 -0.01
C LEU A 38 3.60 20.84 1.04
N PRO A 39 2.58 21.68 1.26
CA PRO A 39 2.61 22.64 2.35
C PRO A 39 2.69 21.92 3.69
N VAL A 40 3.40 22.52 4.65
CA VAL A 40 3.39 22.05 6.04
C VAL A 40 1.96 22.17 6.57
N ARG A 41 1.49 21.11 7.22
CA ARG A 41 0.16 21.06 7.84
C ARG A 41 0.33 20.68 9.30
N GLU A 42 -0.50 21.29 10.14
CA GLU A 42 -0.65 20.89 11.54
C GLU A 42 -1.73 19.80 11.62
N SER A 43 -1.48 18.76 12.40
CA SER A 43 -2.45 17.71 12.68
C SER A 43 -2.26 17.16 14.08
N ASN A 44 -3.32 16.60 14.66
CA ASN A 44 -3.20 15.81 15.87
C ASN A 44 -2.47 14.50 15.54
N LEU A 45 -1.48 14.14 16.35
CA LEU A 45 -0.69 12.91 16.20
C LEU A 45 -0.79 12.11 17.49
N ALA A 46 -1.13 10.84 17.36
CA ALA A 46 -1.03 9.85 18.42
C ALA A 46 -0.12 8.70 17.95
N ILE A 47 0.66 8.15 18.88
CA ILE A 47 1.52 6.99 18.62
C ILE A 47 1.00 5.85 19.48
N PHE A 48 0.66 4.74 18.82
CA PHE A 48 0.23 3.51 19.48
C PHE A 48 1.37 2.50 19.44
N ALA A 49 1.78 2.00 20.61
CA ALA A 49 2.80 0.97 20.71
C ALA A 49 2.21 -0.44 20.59
N GLU A 50 0.91 -0.58 20.86
CA GLU A 50 0.21 -1.85 20.92
C GLU A 50 -0.99 -1.89 19.98
N GLY A 51 -1.25 -3.07 19.43
CA GLY A 51 -2.36 -3.31 18.50
C GLY A 51 -3.74 -3.02 19.11
N PRO A 52 -4.07 -3.51 20.32
CA PRO A 52 -5.39 -3.28 20.91
C PRO A 52 -5.75 -1.79 21.03
N GLU A 53 -4.83 -0.96 21.52
CA GLU A 53 -5.03 0.49 21.65
C GLU A 53 -5.29 1.15 20.28
N LEU A 54 -4.54 0.74 19.26
CA LEU A 54 -4.75 1.21 17.88
C LEU A 54 -6.14 0.83 17.35
N PHE A 55 -6.58 -0.42 17.54
CA PHE A 55 -7.86 -0.88 17.02
C PHE A 55 -9.05 -0.26 17.76
N ASP A 56 -8.95 -0.05 19.07
CA ASP A 56 -9.95 0.64 19.86
C ASP A 56 -10.15 2.08 19.36
N ASP A 57 -9.06 2.82 19.15
CA ASP A 57 -9.10 4.18 18.60
C ASP A 57 -9.64 4.20 17.17
N LEU A 58 -9.13 3.31 16.29
CA LEU A 58 -9.61 3.18 14.92
C LEU A 58 -11.12 2.92 14.86
N PHE A 59 -11.63 2.00 15.67
CA PHE A 59 -13.05 1.67 15.69
C PHE A 59 -13.90 2.83 16.21
N SER A 60 -13.39 3.59 17.18
CA SER A 60 -14.02 4.83 17.64
C SER A 60 -14.14 5.85 16.51
N GLU A 61 -13.04 6.12 15.79
CA GLU A 61 -13.03 7.06 14.66
C GLU A 61 -13.95 6.63 13.52
N LEU A 62 -14.00 5.34 13.20
CA LEU A 62 -14.92 4.81 12.18
C LEU A 62 -16.39 5.00 12.57
N LYS A 63 -16.73 4.75 13.83
CA LYS A 63 -18.08 4.97 14.35
C LYS A 63 -18.47 6.46 14.28
N ASN A 64 -17.52 7.37 14.51
CA ASN A 64 -17.73 8.83 14.49
C ASN A 64 -17.75 9.46 13.09
N ALA A 65 -17.25 8.78 12.05
CA ALA A 65 -17.17 9.31 10.69
C ALA A 65 -18.54 9.74 10.13
N ARG A 66 -18.63 10.90 9.45
CA ARG A 66 -19.93 11.46 9.01
C ARG A 66 -20.11 11.56 7.50
N GLN A 67 -19.02 11.57 6.73
CA GLN A 67 -19.08 11.83 5.29
C GLN A 67 -18.45 10.69 4.49
N HIS A 68 -17.20 10.36 4.79
CA HIS A 68 -16.44 9.37 4.05
C HIS A 68 -15.52 8.56 4.97
N ILE A 69 -15.26 7.31 4.58
CA ILE A 69 -14.26 6.41 5.14
C ILE A 69 -13.48 5.83 3.98
N HIS A 70 -12.19 6.16 3.87
CA HIS A 70 -11.27 5.59 2.88
C HIS A 70 -10.15 4.85 3.61
N ILE A 71 -10.05 3.54 3.39
CA ILE A 71 -9.10 2.68 4.10
C ILE A 71 -8.38 1.77 3.12
N LEU A 72 -7.08 1.61 3.34
CA LEU A 72 -6.23 0.62 2.69
C LEU A 72 -5.60 -0.27 3.76
N PHE A 73 -5.86 -1.57 3.70
CA PHE A 73 -5.20 -2.57 4.54
C PHE A 73 -4.47 -3.61 3.67
N TYR A 74 -3.38 -4.15 4.20
CA TYR A 74 -2.68 -5.28 3.56
C TYR A 74 -3.47 -6.58 3.72
N ILE A 75 -3.99 -6.87 4.93
CA ILE A 75 -4.74 -8.10 5.23
C ILE A 75 -6.06 -7.74 5.88
N VAL A 76 -7.15 -8.27 5.33
CA VAL A 76 -8.44 -8.41 6.02
C VAL A 76 -8.85 -9.88 5.87
N GLN A 77 -8.96 -10.59 6.99
CA GLN A 77 -9.18 -12.04 7.01
C GLN A 77 -10.40 -12.41 7.87
N ASP A 78 -10.78 -13.69 7.90
CA ASP A 78 -11.91 -14.13 8.74
C ASP A 78 -11.50 -14.29 10.21
N ASP A 79 -11.33 -13.15 10.89
CA ASP A 79 -11.07 -13.09 12.33
C ASP A 79 -11.98 -12.08 13.04
N LYS A 80 -11.96 -12.10 14.37
CA LYS A 80 -12.86 -11.27 15.19
C LYS A 80 -12.69 -9.78 14.94
N ILE A 81 -11.46 -9.32 14.75
CA ILE A 81 -11.13 -7.90 14.56
C ILE A 81 -11.67 -7.45 13.21
N SER A 82 -11.43 -8.24 12.16
CA SER A 82 -11.89 -7.98 10.80
C SER A 82 -13.41 -8.04 10.70
N GLN A 83 -14.06 -8.98 11.40
CA GLN A 83 -15.52 -9.06 11.47
C GLN A 83 -16.13 -7.82 12.14
N GLU A 84 -15.56 -7.34 13.25
CA GLU A 84 -15.99 -6.10 13.89
C GLU A 84 -15.78 -4.89 12.96
N PHE A 85 -14.58 -4.77 12.39
CA PHE A 85 -14.24 -3.73 11.42
C PHE A 85 -15.24 -3.68 10.26
N LEU A 86 -15.50 -4.80 9.59
CA LEU A 86 -16.44 -4.89 8.47
C LEU A 86 -17.89 -4.62 8.91
N THR A 87 -18.25 -4.97 10.14
CA THR A 87 -19.57 -4.67 10.71
C THR A 87 -19.76 -3.16 10.85
N ILE A 88 -18.79 -2.46 11.44
CA ILE A 88 -18.81 -1.00 11.56
C ILE A 88 -18.94 -0.37 10.18
N LEU A 89 -18.10 -0.78 9.21
CA LEU A 89 -18.17 -0.23 7.85
C LEU A 89 -19.56 -0.41 7.21
N LYS A 90 -20.18 -1.59 7.35
CA LYS A 90 -21.53 -1.85 6.85
C LYS A 90 -22.57 -0.94 7.51
N GLU A 91 -22.46 -0.69 8.82
CA GLU A 91 -23.33 0.23 9.54
C GLU A 91 -23.17 1.68 9.04
N LYS A 92 -21.93 2.11 8.78
CA LYS A 92 -21.66 3.45 8.25
C LYS A 92 -22.21 3.64 6.84
N VAL A 93 -22.11 2.62 5.97
CA VAL A 93 -22.79 2.62 4.66
C VAL A 93 -24.30 2.79 4.82
N LYS A 94 -24.93 2.04 5.74
CA LYS A 94 -26.37 2.18 6.03
C LYS A 94 -26.75 3.56 6.55
N ALA A 95 -25.85 4.22 7.27
CA ALA A 95 -26.02 5.59 7.76
C ALA A 95 -25.74 6.67 6.69
N GLY A 96 -25.46 6.28 5.43
CA GLY A 96 -25.23 7.21 4.32
C GLY A 96 -23.79 7.72 4.21
N VAL A 97 -22.84 7.14 4.94
CA VAL A 97 -21.41 7.46 4.81
C VAL A 97 -20.83 6.74 3.60
N GLU A 98 -20.05 7.45 2.79
CA GLU A 98 -19.35 6.86 1.65
C GLU A 98 -18.17 6.01 2.15
N VAL A 99 -18.15 4.71 1.85
CA VAL A 99 -17.09 3.80 2.30
C VAL A 99 -16.36 3.21 1.10
N ARG A 100 -15.02 3.39 1.07
CA ARG A 100 -14.10 2.75 0.12
C ARG A 100 -13.06 1.96 0.89
N LEU A 101 -13.11 0.64 0.75
CA LEU A 101 -12.11 -0.28 1.30
C LEU A 101 -11.28 -0.85 0.14
N MET A 102 -9.96 -0.66 0.22
CA MET A 102 -8.99 -1.28 -0.67
C MET A 102 -8.16 -2.28 0.13
N VAL A 103 -8.01 -3.49 -0.42
CA VAL A 103 -7.24 -4.56 0.21
C VAL A 103 -6.25 -5.15 -0.78
N ASP A 104 -5.12 -5.65 -0.27
CA ASP A 104 -4.16 -6.38 -1.09
C ASP A 104 -4.68 -7.79 -1.41
N TRP A 105 -4.56 -8.20 -2.67
CA TRP A 105 -5.06 -9.49 -3.14
C TRP A 105 -4.25 -10.69 -2.62
N VAL A 106 -2.94 -10.55 -2.47
CA VAL A 106 -2.07 -11.64 -1.99
C VAL A 106 -2.25 -11.82 -0.48
N GLY A 107 -2.41 -10.72 0.24
CA GLY A 107 -2.62 -10.74 1.69
C GLY A 107 -4.02 -11.13 2.13
N SER A 108 -5.07 -10.77 1.36
CA SER A 108 -6.48 -10.95 1.76
C SER A 108 -7.22 -12.02 0.94
N GLY A 109 -6.49 -12.79 0.14
CA GLY A 109 -7.01 -13.86 -0.72
C GLY A 109 -6.96 -15.24 -0.10
#